data_AF-A0A3C2BRV1-F1
#
_entry.id   AF-A0A3C2BRV1-F1
#
_cell.length_a   1.000
_cell.length_b   1.000
_cell.length_c   1.000
_cell.angle_alpha   90.00
_cell.angle_beta   90.00
_cell.angle_gamma   90.00
#
_symmetry.space_group_name_H-M   'P 1'
#
loop_
_entity.id
_entity.type
_entity.pdbx_description
1 polymer ?
#
loop_
_entity_poly.entity_id
_entity_poly.type
_entity_poly.pdbx_seq_one_letter_code
_entity_poly.pdbx_strand_id
1 'polypeptide(L)'
;LNPGKPARVPFVAQQLAGATGPVVAVTDYMKAVPDQIRQFVPNEFATLGADGFGFSDTRAAARRFFKNDIHSIVVRSLEMLARRGEVDAQAPVQAIEKYRLHNVNAGSTGNAGGES
;
A
#
# COMPACT_ATOMS: atom_id res chain seq x y z
N LEU A 1 32.94 3.81 6.47
CA LEU A 1 32.33 5.15 6.24
C LEU A 1 33.26 5.97 5.36
N ASN A 2 32.77 6.67 4.33
CA ASN A 2 33.59 7.46 3.38
C ASN A 2 33.14 8.94 3.36
N PRO A 3 33.34 9.71 4.45
CA PRO A 3 32.76 11.05 4.57
C PRO A 3 33.33 12.08 3.57
N GLY A 4 34.54 11.86 3.04
CA GLY A 4 35.18 12.76 2.06
C GLY A 4 34.79 12.53 0.60
N LYS A 5 33.85 11.62 0.32
CA LYS A 5 33.38 11.33 -1.06
C LYS A 5 31.91 11.74 -1.21
N PRO A 6 31.45 12.12 -2.41
CA PRO A 6 30.03 12.34 -2.66
C PRO A 6 29.20 11.12 -2.23
N ALA A 7 28.08 11.38 -1.55
CA ALA A 7 27.15 10.34 -1.14
C ALA A 7 26.56 9.63 -2.37
N ARG A 8 26.51 8.30 -2.33
CA ARG A 8 25.84 7.53 -3.38
C ARG A 8 24.33 7.65 -3.20
N VAL A 9 23.61 7.87 -4.30
CA VAL A 9 22.15 7.88 -4.29
C VAL A 9 21.64 6.44 -4.35
N PRO A 10 20.79 5.97 -3.41
CA PRO A 10 20.18 4.65 -3.47
C PRO A 10 19.41 4.44 -4.77
N PHE A 11 19.43 3.22 -5.33
CA PHE A 11 18.77 2.93 -6.60
C PHE A 11 17.27 3.26 -6.59
N VAL A 12 16.55 2.93 -5.52
CA VAL A 12 15.12 3.26 -5.40
C VAL A 12 14.85 4.76 -5.41
N ALA A 13 15.72 5.57 -4.79
CA ALA A 13 15.60 7.02 -4.84
C ALA A 13 15.79 7.56 -6.27
N GLN A 14 16.67 6.92 -7.07
CA GLN A 14 16.84 7.27 -8.48
C GLN A 14 15.59 6.91 -9.30
N GLN A 15 14.99 5.74 -9.06
CA GLN A 15 13.78 5.31 -9.78
C GLN A 15 12.54 6.15 -9.44
N LEU A 16 12.48 6.69 -8.22
CA LEU A 16 11.40 7.57 -7.77
C LEU A 16 11.71 9.07 -7.99
N ALA A 17 12.80 9.40 -8.70
CA ALA A 17 13.14 10.78 -8.99
C ALA A 17 12.00 11.47 -9.75
N GLY A 18 11.49 12.58 -9.20
CA GLY A 18 10.38 13.34 -9.78
C GLY A 18 8.98 12.89 -9.36
N ALA A 19 8.83 11.82 -8.57
CA ALA A 19 7.54 11.46 -7.99
C ALA A 19 7.07 12.52 -6.98
N THR A 20 5.87 13.08 -7.19
CA THR A 20 5.34 14.22 -6.39
C THR A 20 4.36 13.80 -5.29
N GLY A 21 3.75 12.63 -5.41
CA GLY A 21 2.73 12.11 -4.49
C GLY A 21 3.28 11.17 -3.41
N PRO A 22 2.41 10.71 -2.49
CA PRO A 22 2.74 9.63 -1.58
C PRO A 22 3.01 8.31 -2.31
N VAL A 23 3.79 7.43 -1.70
CA VAL A 23 4.08 6.07 -2.19
C VAL A 23 3.37 5.06 -1.30
N VAL A 24 2.59 4.16 -1.90
CA VAL A 24 1.96 3.03 -1.21
C VAL A 24 2.60 1.74 -1.70
N ALA A 25 3.35 1.06 -0.82
CA ALA A 25 3.89 -0.26 -1.09
C ALA A 25 2.93 -1.34 -0.60
N VAL A 26 2.75 -2.37 -1.41
CA VAL A 26 1.78 -3.45 -1.16
C VAL A 26 2.46 -4.79 -1.37
N THR A 27 2.24 -5.72 -0.46
CA THR A 27 2.85 -7.05 -0.50
C THR A 27 1.91 -8.13 0.02
N ASP A 28 2.07 -9.36 -0.48
CA ASP A 28 1.44 -10.56 0.09
C ASP A 28 2.28 -11.12 1.28
N TYR A 29 3.38 -10.45 1.66
CA TYR A 29 4.16 -10.68 2.88
C TYR A 29 3.81 -9.66 3.97
N MET A 30 4.47 -9.75 5.12
CA MET A 30 4.38 -8.75 6.19
C MET A 30 4.86 -7.37 5.73
N LYS A 31 4.32 -6.30 6.34
CA LYS A 31 4.75 -4.91 6.08
C LYS A 31 6.26 -4.69 6.23
N ALA A 32 6.88 -5.47 7.12
CA ALA A 32 8.31 -5.43 7.39
C ALA A 32 9.17 -5.60 6.11
N VAL A 33 8.69 -6.27 5.07
CA VAL A 33 9.45 -6.49 3.83
C VAL A 33 9.70 -5.17 3.08
N PRO A 34 8.68 -4.44 2.58
CA PRO A 34 8.91 -3.13 1.94
C PRO A 34 9.39 -2.06 2.92
N ASP A 35 9.14 -2.19 4.23
CA ASP A 35 9.67 -1.23 5.21
C ASP A 35 11.22 -1.22 5.26
N GLN A 36 11.90 -2.29 4.80
CA GLN A 36 13.36 -2.34 4.70
C GLN A 36 13.95 -1.21 3.84
N ILE A 37 13.20 -0.71 2.86
CA ILE A 37 13.67 0.36 1.96
C ILE A 37 13.13 1.75 2.34
N ARG A 38 12.32 1.87 3.41
CA ARG A 38 11.63 3.11 3.78
C ARG A 38 12.56 4.32 3.88
N GLN A 39 13.74 4.12 4.48
CA GLN A 39 14.75 5.15 4.69
C GLN A 39 15.34 5.71 3.38
N PHE A 40 15.22 4.96 2.28
CA PHE A 40 15.74 5.34 0.97
C PHE A 40 14.66 5.95 0.06
N VAL A 41 13.40 5.98 0.49
CA VAL A 41 12.29 6.55 -0.27
C VAL A 41 12.00 7.97 0.24
N PRO A 42 12.20 9.02 -0.59
CA PRO A 42 12.09 10.41 -0.13
C PRO A 42 10.64 10.84 0.14
N ASN A 43 9.66 10.21 -0.52
CA ASN A 43 8.25 10.53 -0.39
C ASN A 43 7.67 10.05 0.96
N GLU A 44 6.50 10.57 1.31
CA GLU A 44 5.65 9.94 2.30
C GLU A 44 5.35 8.51 1.84
N PHE A 45 5.46 7.54 2.75
CA PHE A 45 5.43 6.12 2.40
C PHE A 45 4.52 5.37 3.37
N ALA A 46 3.62 4.56 2.83
CA ALA A 46 2.79 3.66 3.60
C ALA A 46 2.87 2.25 3.06
N THR A 47 2.70 1.28 3.96
CA THR A 47 2.80 -0.14 3.63
C THR A 47 1.50 -0.88 3.94
N LEU A 48 1.03 -1.68 2.98
CA LEU A 48 -0.02 -2.68 3.15
C LEU A 48 0.60 -4.08 3.00
N GLY A 49 0.33 -4.96 3.95
CA GLY A 49 0.93 -6.28 4.02
C GLY A 49 0.03 -7.26 4.79
N ALA A 50 0.35 -8.54 4.65
CA ALA A 50 -0.35 -9.64 5.31
C ALA A 50 0.32 -10.00 6.63
N ASP A 51 0.28 -9.07 7.59
CA ASP A 51 0.78 -9.31 8.95
C ASP A 51 -0.17 -10.21 9.74
N GLY A 52 0.39 -11.12 10.54
CA GLY A 52 -0.36 -12.04 11.38
C GLY A 52 -0.36 -13.49 10.88
N PHE A 53 -1.25 -14.30 11.42
CA PHE A 53 -1.37 -15.72 11.05
C PHE A 53 -2.22 -15.90 9.80
N GLY A 54 -1.83 -16.88 8.97
CA GLY A 54 -2.65 -17.32 7.85
C GLY A 54 -3.95 -17.99 8.29
N PHE A 55 -4.95 -17.98 7.41
CA PHE A 55 -6.23 -18.66 7.60
C PHE A 55 -6.74 -19.20 6.26
N SER A 56 -7.72 -20.10 6.31
CA SER A 56 -8.31 -20.72 5.12
C SER A 56 -9.54 -19.95 4.66
N ASP A 57 -9.46 -19.36 3.47
CA ASP A 57 -10.56 -18.70 2.78
C ASP A 57 -10.18 -18.53 1.29
N THR A 58 -11.07 -17.96 0.48
CA THR A 58 -10.77 -17.51 -0.88
C THR A 58 -9.69 -16.43 -0.89
N ARG A 59 -8.93 -16.32 -1.99
CA ARG A 59 -7.89 -15.29 -2.13
C ARG A 59 -8.42 -13.87 -1.95
N ALA A 60 -9.63 -13.61 -2.46
CA ALA A 60 -10.25 -12.30 -2.37
C ALA A 60 -10.64 -11.93 -0.93
N ALA A 61 -11.23 -12.87 -0.19
CA ALA A 61 -11.53 -12.68 1.22
C ALA A 61 -10.26 -12.54 2.06
N ALA A 62 -9.24 -13.37 1.80
CA ALA A 62 -7.93 -13.29 2.46
C ALA A 62 -7.28 -11.91 2.31
N ARG A 63 -7.17 -11.39 1.08
CA ARG A 63 -6.58 -10.07 0.84
C ARG A 63 -7.41 -8.92 1.43
N ARG A 64 -8.74 -9.03 1.39
CA ARG A 64 -9.64 -8.09 2.04
C ARG A 64 -9.51 -8.13 3.57
N PHE A 65 -9.26 -9.29 4.17
CA PHE A 65 -9.00 -9.42 5.60
C PHE A 65 -7.70 -8.69 6.00
N PHE A 66 -6.60 -8.98 5.30
CA PHE A 66 -5.29 -8.36 5.54
C PHE A 66 -5.20 -6.88 5.11
N LYS A 67 -6.24 -6.36 4.42
CA LYS A 67 -6.28 -4.98 3.89
C LYS A 67 -5.14 -4.68 2.91
N ASN A 68 -4.79 -5.66 2.08
CA ASN A 68 -3.80 -5.51 0.99
C ASN A 68 -4.41 -5.71 -0.40
N ASP A 69 -5.74 -5.62 -0.51
CA ASP A 69 -6.47 -5.67 -1.77
C ASP A 69 -6.58 -4.28 -2.44
N ILE A 70 -7.09 -4.23 -3.68
CA ILE A 70 -7.15 -2.99 -4.47
C ILE A 70 -7.92 -1.85 -3.78
N HIS A 71 -9.03 -2.15 -3.10
CA HIS A 71 -9.80 -1.11 -2.40
C HIS A 71 -9.08 -0.59 -1.15
N SER A 72 -8.30 -1.43 -0.48
CA SER A 72 -7.45 -0.99 0.63
C SER A 72 -6.32 -0.07 0.13
N ILE A 73 -5.76 -0.34 -1.06
CA ILE A 73 -4.80 0.56 -1.72
C ILE A 73 -5.44 1.92 -1.99
N VAL A 74 -6.66 1.94 -2.54
CA VAL A 74 -7.39 3.18 -2.83
C VAL A 74 -7.63 3.99 -1.55
N VAL A 75 -8.17 3.35 -0.50
CA VAL A 75 -8.45 4.04 0.77
C VAL A 75 -7.16 4.59 1.38
N ARG A 76 -6.07 3.81 1.41
CA ARG A 76 -4.78 4.28 1.92
C ARG A 76 -4.22 5.44 1.10
N SER A 77 -4.34 5.39 -0.22
CA SER A 77 -3.87 6.46 -1.11
C SER A 77 -4.66 7.76 -0.87
N LEU A 78 -5.99 7.67 -0.80
CA LEU A 78 -6.86 8.80 -0.49
C LEU A 78 -6.58 9.36 0.90
N GLU A 79 -6.32 8.51 1.89
CA GLU A 79 -5.97 8.95 3.25
C GLU A 79 -4.69 9.81 3.23
N MET A 80 -3.66 9.38 2.52
CA MET A 80 -2.40 10.13 2.42
C MET A 80 -2.59 11.44 1.64
N LEU A 81 -3.35 11.43 0.54
CA LEU A 81 -3.64 12.64 -0.24
C LEU A 81 -4.50 13.64 0.54
N ALA A 82 -5.47 13.16 1.32
CA ALA A 82 -6.34 14.00 2.15
C ALA A 82 -5.55 14.71 3.26
N ARG A 83 -4.61 14.01 3.90
CA ARG A 83 -3.69 14.62 4.89
C ARG A 83 -2.82 15.74 4.29
N ARG A 84 -2.54 15.65 2.98
CA ARG A 84 -1.80 16.66 2.21
C ARG A 84 -2.70 17.78 1.68
N GLY A 85 -4.02 17.69 1.88
CA GLY A 85 -5.00 18.65 1.35
C GLY A 85 -5.18 18.58 -0.18
N GLU A 86 -4.71 17.51 -0.82
CA GLU A 86 -4.78 17.34 -2.28
C GLU A 86 -6.13 16.77 -2.74
N VAL A 87 -6.90 16.18 -1.82
CA VAL A 87 -8.27 15.72 -2.03
C VAL A 87 -9.14 16.06 -0.82
N ASP A 88 -10.46 15.94 -0.96
CA ASP A 88 -11.41 16.14 0.13
C ASP A 88 -11.09 15.23 1.34
N ALA A 89 -11.10 15.81 2.55
CA ALA A 89 -10.86 15.09 3.79
C ALA A 89 -11.84 13.92 4.04
N GLN A 90 -13.03 13.96 3.44
CA GLN A 90 -14.04 12.90 3.50
C GLN A 90 -13.84 11.79 2.46
N ALA A 91 -12.98 11.99 1.45
CA ALA A 91 -12.77 11.01 0.38
C ALA A 91 -12.38 9.60 0.89
N PRO A 92 -11.52 9.44 1.91
CA PRO A 92 -11.20 8.11 2.45
C PRO A 92 -12.42 7.43 3.11
N VAL A 93 -13.24 8.21 3.83
CA VAL A 93 -14.45 7.72 4.51
C VAL A 93 -15.47 7.25 3.48
N GLN A 94 -15.74 8.08 2.46
CA GLN A 94 -16.62 7.74 1.36
C GLN A 94 -16.15 6.48 0.61
N ALA A 95 -14.83 6.32 0.42
CA ALA A 95 -14.27 5.12 -0.20
C ALA A 95 -14.45 3.87 0.68
N ILE A 96 -14.26 3.97 2.00
CA ILE A 96 -14.52 2.87 2.94
C ILE A 96 -15.96 2.38 2.83
N GLU A 97 -16.92 3.31 2.83
CA GLU A 97 -18.35 3.02 2.71
C GLU A 97 -18.69 2.41 1.35
N LYS A 98 -18.26 3.07 0.26
CA LYS A 98 -18.49 2.64 -1.13
C LYS A 98 -18.00 1.21 -1.37
N TYR A 99 -16.80 0.88 -0.90
CA TYR A 99 -16.18 -0.42 -1.12
C TYR A 99 -16.50 -1.45 -0.02
N ARG A 100 -17.30 -1.07 0.99
CA ARG A 100 -17.63 -1.90 2.15
C ARG A 100 -16.36 -2.52 2.74
N LEU A 101 -15.33 -1.70 2.99
CA LEU A 101 -13.96 -2.16 3.26
C LEU A 101 -13.85 -3.12 4.46
N HIS A 102 -14.80 -3.08 5.39
CA HIS A 102 -14.84 -3.95 6.56
C HIS A 102 -15.55 -5.30 6.32
N ASN A 103 -16.24 -5.47 5.18
CA ASN A 103 -16.87 -6.73 4.81
C ASN A 103 -15.88 -7.62 4.02
N VAL A 104 -15.49 -8.76 4.61
CA VAL A 104 -14.57 -9.73 3.98
C VAL A 104 -15.11 -10.29 2.66
N ASN A 105 -16.43 -10.45 2.55
CA ASN A 105 -17.11 -10.99 1.37
C ASN A 105 -17.27 -9.95 0.24
N ALA A 106 -16.90 -8.69 0.47
CA ALA A 106 -16.88 -7.65 -0.56
C ALA A 106 -15.51 -7.51 -1.26
N GLY A 107 -14.55 -8.38 -0.96
CA GLY A 107 -13.29 -8.48 -1.68
C GLY A 107 -13.47 -9.03 -3.09
N SER A 108 -12.82 -8.42 -4.08
CA SER A 108 -12.83 -8.90 -5.48
C SER A 108 -11.42 -9.11 -6.06
N THR A 109 -10.37 -8.74 -5.32
CA THR A 109 -8.98 -8.82 -5.80
C THR A 109 -8.48 -10.25 -5.80
N GLY A 110 -8.07 -10.76 -6.97
CA GLY A 110 -7.52 -12.11 -7.10
C GLY A 110 -8.52 -13.18 -7.56
N ASN A 111 -9.70 -12.80 -8.06
CA ASN A 111 -10.69 -13.73 -8.63
C ASN A 111 -10.33 -14.24 -10.05
N ALA A 112 -9.28 -13.74 -10.69
CA ALA A 112 -8.89 -14.10 -12.06
C ALA A 112 -7.93 -15.30 -12.13
N GLY A 113 -8.27 -16.43 -11.49
CA GLY A 113 -7.38 -17.59 -11.45
C GLY A 113 -8.10 -18.94 -11.47
N GLY A 114 -9.23 -19.01 -12.18
CA GLY A 114 -10.09 -20.20 -12.20
C GLY A 114 -10.82 -20.48 -13.52
N GLU A 115 -10.42 -19.86 -14.64
CA GLU A 115 -10.83 -20.31 -15.97
C GLU A 115 -9.58 -20.53 -16.83
N SER A 116 -9.35 -21.82 -17.08
CA SER A 116 -8.44 -22.50 -18.03
C SER A 116 -6.94 -22.21 -18.00
#